data_AF-A0AAE2UTW2-F1
#
_entry.id   AF-A0AAE2UTW2-F1
#
_cell.length_a   1.000
_cell.length_b   1.000
_cell.length_c   1.000
_cell.angle_alpha   90.00
_cell.angle_beta   90.00
_cell.angle_gamma   90.00
#
_symmetry.space_group_name_H-M   'P 1'
#
loop_
_entity.id
_entity.type
_entity.pdbx_description
1 polymer ?
#
loop_
_entity_poly.entity_id
_entity_poly.type
_entity_poly.pdbx_seq_one_letter_code
_entity_poly.pdbx_strand_id
1 'polypeptide(L)'
;MNIPLSHSRALQPLLNFAAACALAALLSGCQSTATEGLVSSTAPPEISGPAASAIAGDMVSRLAEQIGPGKATVALKVDASPFGQALEAALKGWGYAVITDQKTDSGTTVISLAYVILAVDGQVLARLSTNSVELGRAYSVTANGATPASALSIMRRG
;
A
#
# COMPACT_ATOMS: atom_id res chain seq x y z
N MET A 1 -13.09 -55.65 -41.34
CA MET A 1 -13.75 -54.38 -40.98
C MET A 1 -13.73 -54.25 -39.47
N ASN A 2 -13.30 -53.10 -38.97
CA ASN A 2 -13.55 -52.49 -37.65
C ASN A 2 -12.57 -52.79 -36.49
N ILE A 3 -11.68 -51.82 -36.26
CA ILE A 3 -11.09 -51.42 -34.97
C ILE A 3 -12.15 -50.55 -34.25
N PRO A 4 -12.32 -50.62 -32.91
CA PRO A 4 -11.83 -49.50 -32.09
C PRO A 4 -11.36 -49.81 -30.64
N LEU A 5 -10.24 -49.16 -30.30
CA LEU A 5 -10.02 -48.27 -29.14
C LEU A 5 -10.06 -48.87 -27.70
N SER A 6 -8.97 -49.54 -27.32
CA SER A 6 -8.59 -49.79 -25.91
C SER A 6 -7.51 -48.79 -25.42
N HIS A 7 -7.64 -47.51 -25.80
CA HIS A 7 -6.65 -46.46 -25.48
C HIS A 7 -7.01 -45.60 -24.26
N SER A 8 -8.20 -45.76 -23.69
CA SER A 8 -8.75 -44.79 -22.73
C SER A 8 -8.25 -44.94 -21.29
N ARG A 9 -7.66 -46.08 -20.91
CA ARG A 9 -7.28 -46.37 -19.51
C ARG A 9 -5.90 -45.81 -19.11
N ALA A 10 -4.97 -45.70 -20.06
CA ALA A 10 -3.64 -45.13 -19.84
C ALA A 10 -3.63 -43.59 -19.84
N LEU A 11 -4.69 -42.96 -20.34
CA LEU A 11 -4.83 -41.50 -20.41
C LEU A 11 -5.35 -40.90 -19.09
N GLN A 12 -6.05 -41.68 -18.26
CA GLN A 12 -6.60 -41.24 -16.98
C GLN A 12 -5.55 -40.77 -15.96
N PRO A 13 -4.40 -41.46 -15.75
CA PRO A 13 -3.37 -40.95 -14.83
C PRO A 13 -2.73 -39.65 -15.34
N LEU A 14 -2.60 -39.48 -16.65
CA LEU A 14 -2.09 -38.25 -17.28
C LEU A 14 -3.08 -37.08 -17.12
N LEU A 15 -4.39 -37.34 -17.28
CA LEU A 15 -5.42 -36.32 -17.02
C LEU A 15 -5.50 -35.93 -15.55
N ASN A 16 -5.38 -36.89 -14.62
CA ASN A 16 -5.35 -36.58 -13.19
C ASN A 16 -4.11 -35.77 -12.81
N PHE A 17 -2.96 -36.05 -13.41
CA PHE A 17 -1.74 -35.29 -13.20
C PHE A 17 -1.88 -33.86 -13.73
N ALA A 18 -2.45 -33.70 -14.93
CA ALA A 18 -2.77 -32.38 -15.49
C ALA A 18 -3.77 -31.60 -14.62
N ALA A 19 -4.79 -32.27 -14.08
CA ALA A 19 -5.75 -31.67 -13.16
C ALA A 19 -5.09 -31.22 -11.84
N ALA A 20 -4.17 -31.99 -11.29
CA ALA A 20 -3.41 -31.63 -10.10
C ALA A 20 -2.47 -30.43 -10.36
N CYS A 21 -1.79 -30.41 -11.51
CA CYS A 21 -0.98 -29.25 -11.92
C CYS A 21 -1.82 -27.99 -12.13
N ALA A 22 -3.03 -28.12 -12.70
CA ALA A 22 -3.96 -27.00 -12.83
C ALA A 22 -4.44 -26.49 -11.45
N LEU A 23 -4.70 -27.38 -10.50
CA LEU A 23 -5.08 -27.00 -9.13
C LEU A 23 -3.94 -26.28 -8.39
N ALA A 24 -2.68 -26.71 -8.60
CA ALA A 24 -1.50 -26.05 -8.03
C ALA A 24 -1.26 -24.66 -8.65
N ALA A 25 -1.56 -24.47 -9.94
CA ALA A 25 -1.53 -23.15 -10.58
C ALA A 25 -2.67 -22.24 -10.09
N LEU A 26 -3.81 -22.79 -9.66
CA LEU A 26 -4.90 -22.01 -9.06
C LEU A 26 -4.60 -21.53 -7.62
N LEU A 27 -3.58 -22.11 -6.97
CA LEU A 27 -3.00 -21.64 -5.70
C LEU A 27 -1.86 -20.62 -5.93
N SER A 28 -1.65 -20.18 -7.18
CA SER A 28 -0.57 -19.26 -7.51
C SER A 28 -0.77 -17.90 -6.84
N GLY A 29 0.18 -17.55 -5.98
CA GLY A 29 0.82 -16.24 -5.90
C GLY A 29 -0.03 -15.09 -5.37
N CYS A 30 0.41 -14.49 -4.25
CA CYS A 30 0.22 -13.06 -4.05
C CYS A 30 0.96 -12.34 -5.19
N GLN A 31 0.24 -11.89 -6.22
CA GLN A 31 0.81 -10.96 -7.18
C GLN A 31 1.19 -9.70 -6.42
N SER A 32 2.50 -9.49 -6.19
CA SER A 32 2.99 -8.14 -5.93
C SER A 32 2.85 -7.41 -7.25
N THR A 33 1.79 -6.60 -7.38
CA THR A 33 1.70 -5.65 -8.48
C THR A 33 2.83 -4.65 -8.27
N ALA A 34 3.98 -4.93 -8.88
CA ALA A 34 5.02 -3.95 -9.15
C ALA A 34 4.45 -2.96 -10.17
N THR A 35 3.49 -2.15 -9.74
CA THR A 35 3.08 -0.98 -10.49
C THR A 35 4.29 -0.06 -10.43
N GLU A 36 4.93 0.17 -11.57
CA GLU A 36 6.05 1.10 -11.76
C GLU A 36 5.60 2.58 -11.60
N GLY A 37 4.68 2.84 -10.68
CA GLY A 37 4.06 4.13 -10.42
C GLY A 37 3.36 4.12 -9.07
N LEU A 38 3.28 5.30 -8.45
CA LEU A 38 2.60 5.49 -7.17
C LEU A 38 1.14 5.01 -7.26
N VAL A 39 0.77 4.09 -6.36
CA VAL A 39 -0.62 3.61 -6.22
C VAL A 39 -1.51 4.80 -5.88
N SER A 40 -2.72 4.85 -6.46
CA SER A 40 -3.68 5.89 -6.14
C SER A 40 -4.02 5.85 -4.65
N SER A 41 -4.02 7.03 -4.01
CA SER A 41 -4.48 7.19 -2.64
C SER A 41 -5.89 6.61 -2.45
N THR A 42 -6.06 5.78 -1.42
CA THR A 42 -7.37 5.25 -1.02
C THR A 42 -7.41 5.02 0.48
N ALA A 43 -8.50 5.46 1.12
CA ALA A 43 -8.83 5.11 2.49
C ALA A 43 -10.33 4.79 2.64
N PRO A 44 -10.70 3.72 3.35
CA PRO A 44 -12.09 3.47 3.71
C PRO A 44 -12.65 4.62 4.55
N PRO A 45 -13.92 5.01 4.37
CA PRO A 45 -14.55 6.10 5.12
C PRO A 45 -14.74 5.82 6.62
N GLU A 46 -14.42 4.60 7.08
CA GLU A 46 -14.71 4.09 8.42
C GLU A 46 -13.70 4.52 9.50
N ILE A 47 -12.63 5.26 9.16
CA ILE A 47 -11.62 5.68 10.15
C ILE A 47 -12.04 7.01 10.79
N SER A 48 -12.14 7.03 12.12
CA SER A 48 -12.44 8.25 12.87
C SER A 48 -11.35 9.32 12.68
N GLY A 49 -11.73 10.60 12.71
CA GLY A 49 -10.78 11.71 12.60
C GLY A 49 -9.60 11.63 13.60
N PRO A 50 -9.82 11.30 14.89
CA PRO A 50 -8.73 11.08 15.85
C PRO A 50 -7.79 9.92 15.46
N ALA A 51 -8.34 8.80 14.98
CA ALA A 51 -7.54 7.66 14.53
C ALA A 51 -6.73 8.01 13.29
N ALA A 52 -7.34 8.65 12.30
CA ALA A 52 -6.66 9.12 11.09
C ALA A 52 -5.49 10.06 11.44
N SER A 53 -5.71 11.01 12.36
CA SER A 53 -4.70 11.96 12.81
C SER A 53 -3.54 11.27 13.55
N ALA A 54 -3.84 10.31 14.43
CA ALA A 54 -2.81 9.54 15.14
C ALA A 54 -1.93 8.72 14.18
N ILE A 55 -2.56 8.04 13.21
CA ILE A 55 -1.85 7.25 12.20
C ILE A 55 -0.99 8.15 11.31
N ALA A 56 -1.56 9.25 10.80
CA ALA A 56 -0.86 10.20 9.96
C ALA A 56 0.37 10.81 10.67
N GLY A 57 0.20 11.23 11.92
CA GLY A 57 1.29 11.78 12.73
C GLY A 57 2.44 10.79 12.95
N ASP A 58 2.13 9.54 13.34
CA ASP A 58 3.17 8.51 13.48
C ASP A 58 3.87 8.25 12.14
N MET A 59 3.13 7.98 11.06
CA MET A 59 3.73 7.67 9.77
C MET A 59 4.58 8.81 9.20
N VAL A 60 4.18 10.08 9.37
CA VAL A 60 4.98 11.24 8.94
C VAL A 60 6.25 11.39 9.78
N SER A 61 6.20 11.12 11.09
CA SER A 61 7.39 11.12 11.93
C SER A 61 8.43 10.10 11.42
N ARG A 62 7.98 8.91 11.04
CA ARG A 62 8.82 7.84 10.47
C ARG A 62 9.31 8.18 9.07
N LEU A 63 8.49 8.85 8.27
CA LEU A 63 8.91 9.35 6.96
C LEU A 63 10.04 10.36 7.11
N ALA A 64 9.93 11.32 8.02
CA ALA A 64 10.95 12.33 8.24
C ALA A 64 12.28 11.77 8.72
N GLU A 65 12.26 10.66 9.46
CA GLU A 65 13.48 9.91 9.81
C GLU A 65 14.17 9.32 8.56
N GLN A 66 13.43 9.01 7.49
CA GLN A 66 13.99 8.45 6.26
C GLN A 66 14.43 9.48 5.23
N ILE A 67 13.66 10.58 5.05
CA ILE A 67 13.89 11.56 3.98
C ILE A 67 14.41 12.92 4.50
N GLY A 68 14.56 13.07 5.82
CA GLY A 68 14.95 14.30 6.48
C GLY A 68 13.79 15.28 6.69
N PRO A 69 13.77 16.05 7.79
CA PRO A 69 12.68 16.95 8.13
C PRO A 69 12.66 18.19 7.22
N GLY A 70 11.49 18.56 6.67
CA GLY A 70 11.17 19.90 6.14
C GLY A 70 12.04 20.47 5.01
N LYS A 71 12.91 19.67 4.38
CA LYS A 71 13.83 20.16 3.32
C LYS A 71 13.26 20.06 1.90
N ALA A 72 12.18 19.32 1.71
CA ALA A 72 11.63 18.99 0.40
C ALA A 72 10.16 19.36 0.28
N THR A 73 9.72 19.65 -0.93
CA THR A 73 8.29 19.79 -1.25
C THR A 73 7.69 18.41 -1.47
N VAL A 74 6.62 18.09 -0.75
CA VAL A 74 5.89 16.82 -0.91
C VAL A 74 4.71 17.04 -1.85
N ALA A 75 4.70 16.33 -2.97
CA ALA A 75 3.54 16.26 -3.84
C ALA A 75 2.62 15.15 -3.33
N LEU A 76 1.48 15.53 -2.78
CA LEU A 76 0.49 14.61 -2.23
C LEU A 76 -0.75 14.65 -3.12
N LYS A 77 -1.09 13.49 -3.70
CA LYS A 77 -2.41 13.33 -4.32
C LYS A 77 -3.42 12.98 -3.23
N VAL A 78 -4.04 14.01 -2.67
CA VAL A 78 -5.06 13.87 -1.63
C VAL A 78 -6.32 13.30 -2.25
N ASP A 79 -6.92 12.28 -1.63
CA ASP A 79 -8.30 11.89 -1.91
C ASP A 79 -9.24 12.63 -0.94
N ALA A 80 -10.56 12.53 -1.14
CA ALA A 80 -11.53 13.17 -0.24
C ALA A 80 -11.67 12.49 1.14
N SER A 81 -10.75 11.60 1.53
CA SER A 81 -10.83 10.87 2.79
C SER A 81 -10.36 11.70 3.99
N PRO A 82 -10.88 11.41 5.20
CA PRO A 82 -10.38 11.97 6.45
C PRO A 82 -8.88 11.73 6.65
N PHE A 83 -8.35 10.60 6.16
CA PHE A 83 -6.92 10.29 6.26
C PHE A 83 -6.08 11.19 5.36
N GLY A 84 -6.51 11.47 4.12
CA GLY A 84 -5.80 12.36 3.22
C GLY A 84 -5.60 13.76 3.81
N GLN A 85 -6.65 14.32 4.41
CA GLN A 85 -6.61 15.61 5.10
C GLN A 85 -5.69 15.58 6.33
N ALA A 86 -5.79 14.51 7.14
CA ALA A 86 -4.93 14.33 8.31
C ALA A 86 -3.45 14.18 7.93
N LEU A 87 -3.15 13.49 6.84
CA LEU A 87 -1.80 13.31 6.32
C LEU A 87 -1.22 14.64 5.80
N GLU A 88 -1.99 15.41 5.05
CA GLU A 88 -1.58 16.75 4.61
C GLU A 88 -1.27 17.65 5.81
N ALA A 89 -2.13 17.66 6.82
CA ALA A 89 -1.93 18.43 8.04
C ALA A 89 -0.68 17.98 8.81
N ALA A 90 -0.45 16.66 8.93
CA ALA A 90 0.72 16.10 9.60
C ALA A 90 2.03 16.48 8.87
N LEU A 91 2.05 16.40 7.54
CA LEU A 91 3.20 16.82 6.73
C LEU A 91 3.54 18.30 6.93
N LYS A 92 2.52 19.17 6.88
CA LYS A 92 2.68 20.61 7.15
C LYS A 92 3.18 20.87 8.57
N GLY A 93 2.62 20.17 9.56
CA GLY A 93 3.04 20.26 10.96
C GLY A 93 4.49 19.82 11.19
N TRP A 94 5.00 18.91 10.36
CA TRP A 94 6.40 18.47 10.39
C TRP A 94 7.35 19.36 9.56
N GLY A 95 6.83 20.44 8.99
CA GLY A 95 7.61 21.45 8.25
C GLY A 95 7.76 21.20 6.75
N TYR A 96 7.04 20.23 6.17
CA TYR A 96 7.04 20.05 4.72
C TYR A 96 6.14 21.07 4.01
N ALA A 97 6.59 21.58 2.86
CA ALA A 97 5.69 22.20 1.90
C ALA A 97 4.89 21.09 1.21
N VAL A 98 3.56 21.22 1.13
CA VAL A 98 2.69 20.24 0.48
C VAL A 98 2.00 20.88 -0.72
N ILE A 99 2.09 20.22 -1.88
CA ILE A 99 1.35 20.58 -3.08
C ILE A 99 0.33 19.49 -3.40
N THR A 100 -0.92 19.90 -3.62
CA THR A 100 -2.05 19.05 -3.99
C THR A 100 -2.47 19.40 -5.41
N ASP A 101 -2.49 18.41 -6.31
CA ASP A 101 -2.95 18.55 -7.71
C ASP A 101 -2.24 19.57 -8.62
N GLN A 102 -1.01 20.00 -8.27
CA GLN A 102 -0.25 20.95 -9.10
C GLN A 102 0.91 20.32 -9.87
N LYS A 103 1.00 20.68 -11.15
CA LYS A 103 2.15 20.42 -12.00
C LYS A 103 3.34 21.17 -11.42
N THR A 104 4.36 20.44 -10.98
CA THR A 104 5.50 21.07 -10.31
C THR A 104 6.54 21.52 -11.33
N ASP A 105 7.04 22.74 -11.17
CA ASP A 105 8.12 23.26 -11.99
C ASP A 105 9.41 22.46 -11.77
N SER A 106 10.12 22.16 -12.86
CA SER A 106 11.25 21.21 -12.94
C SER A 106 12.50 21.58 -12.12
N GLY A 107 12.47 22.64 -11.31
CA GLY A 107 13.61 23.15 -10.54
C GLY A 107 13.60 22.81 -9.04
N THR A 108 12.49 22.33 -8.49
CA THR A 108 12.37 22.02 -7.05
C THR A 108 12.48 20.51 -6.83
N THR A 109 13.24 20.08 -5.80
CA THR A 109 13.23 18.67 -5.38
C THR A 109 11.87 18.33 -4.80
N VAL A 110 11.07 17.59 -5.58
CA VAL A 110 9.71 17.20 -5.23
C VAL A 110 9.67 15.72 -4.90
N ILE A 111 9.16 15.40 -3.71
CA ILE A 111 8.94 14.03 -3.27
C ILE A 111 7.48 13.71 -3.53
N SER A 112 7.20 12.93 -4.56
CA SER A 112 5.87 12.38 -4.78
C SER A 112 5.56 11.35 -3.69
N LEU A 113 4.46 11.57 -2.96
CA LEU A 113 3.99 10.73 -1.87
C LEU A 113 2.60 10.19 -2.19
N ALA A 114 2.45 8.89 -2.07
CA ALA A 114 1.17 8.21 -2.09
C ALA A 114 0.97 7.42 -0.80
N TYR A 115 -0.29 7.10 -0.52
CA TYR A 115 -0.64 6.26 0.63
C TYR A 115 -1.68 5.21 0.27
N VAL A 116 -1.70 4.14 1.04
CA VAL A 116 -2.77 3.14 1.03
C VAL A 116 -3.17 2.87 2.47
N ILE A 117 -4.47 2.97 2.73
CA ILE A 117 -5.05 2.60 4.01
C ILE A 117 -6.00 1.43 3.78
N LEU A 118 -5.80 0.34 4.52
CA LEU A 118 -6.61 -0.85 4.42
C LEU A 118 -7.08 -1.29 5.82
N ALA A 119 -8.39 -1.46 5.99
CA ALA A 119 -8.94 -2.06 7.21
C ALA A 119 -8.94 -3.59 7.08
N VAL A 120 -8.32 -4.29 8.04
CA VAL A 120 -8.24 -5.76 8.11
C VAL A 120 -8.37 -6.20 9.56
N ASP A 121 -9.30 -7.09 9.87
CA ASP A 121 -9.47 -7.71 11.19
C ASP A 121 -9.47 -6.72 12.38
N GLY A 122 -10.16 -5.59 12.24
CA GLY A 122 -10.24 -4.55 13.28
C GLY A 122 -8.97 -3.71 13.46
N GLN A 123 -7.97 -3.94 12.61
CA GLN A 123 -6.76 -3.13 12.49
C GLN A 123 -6.80 -2.30 11.21
N VAL A 124 -5.94 -1.28 11.17
CA VAL A 124 -5.68 -0.50 9.98
C VAL A 124 -4.23 -0.70 9.57
N LEU A 125 -4.02 -1.16 8.34
CA LEU A 125 -2.72 -1.17 7.68
C LEU A 125 -2.52 0.15 6.96
N ALA A 126 -1.53 0.93 7.39
CA ALA A 126 -1.13 2.15 6.72
C ALA A 126 0.18 1.93 5.96
N ARG A 127 0.20 2.43 4.73
CA ARG A 127 1.37 2.40 3.87
C ARG A 127 1.60 3.76 3.26
N LEU A 128 2.84 4.24 3.31
CA LEU A 128 3.31 5.44 2.62
C LEU A 128 4.37 5.04 1.60
N SER A 129 4.27 5.54 0.38
CA SER A 129 5.22 5.23 -0.69
C SER A 129 5.72 6.51 -1.35
N THR A 130 7.04 6.61 -1.49
CA THR A 130 7.74 7.60 -2.32
C THR A 130 8.56 6.87 -3.39
N ASN A 131 9.21 7.61 -4.28
CA ASN A 131 10.09 7.01 -5.30
C ASN A 131 11.26 6.21 -4.70
N SER A 132 11.74 6.56 -3.51
CA SER A 132 12.93 5.94 -2.90
C SER A 132 12.65 5.08 -1.67
N VAL A 133 11.52 5.30 -0.98
CA VAL A 133 11.18 4.56 0.25
C VAL A 133 9.71 4.21 0.33
N GLU A 134 9.40 3.06 0.90
CA GLU A 134 8.07 2.65 1.31
C GLU A 134 8.07 2.29 2.79
N LEU A 135 7.06 2.79 3.49
CA LEU A 135 6.83 2.57 4.91
C LEU A 135 5.50 1.85 5.08
N GLY A 136 5.47 0.85 5.96
CA GLY A 136 4.26 0.10 6.28
C GLY A 136 4.14 -0.18 7.77
N ARG A 137 2.94 -0.02 8.33
CA ARG A 137 2.65 -0.39 9.72
C ARG A 137 1.16 -0.70 9.92
N ALA A 138 0.87 -1.71 10.74
CA ALA A 138 -0.46 -1.98 11.30
C ALA A 138 -0.73 -1.16 12.57
N TYR A 139 -2.00 -0.76 12.73
CA TYR A 139 -2.50 -0.01 13.88
C TYR A 139 -3.76 -0.65 14.46
N SER A 140 -3.83 -0.70 15.78
CA SER A 140 -5.08 -0.96 16.50
C SER A 140 -5.84 0.36 16.61
N VAL A 141 -7.08 0.38 16.15
CA VAL A 141 -7.91 1.60 16.13
C VAL A 141 -8.95 1.57 17.24
N THR A 142 -9.14 2.70 17.88
CA THR A 142 -10.20 2.96 18.86
C THR A 142 -10.97 4.21 18.45
N ALA A 143 -12.12 4.47 19.09
CA ALA A 143 -12.89 5.69 18.82
C ALA A 143 -12.05 6.98 19.01
N ASN A 144 -11.09 6.94 19.93
CA ASN A 144 -10.33 8.11 20.37
C ASN A 144 -8.95 8.25 19.69
N GLY A 145 -8.53 7.28 18.88
CA GLY A 145 -7.20 7.29 18.29
C GLY A 145 -6.74 5.94 17.79
N ALA A 146 -5.45 5.82 17.49
CA ALA A 146 -4.83 4.59 17.01
C ALA A 146 -3.46 4.39 17.65
N THR A 147 -3.07 3.14 17.88
CA THR A 147 -1.76 2.76 18.41
C THR A 147 -1.07 1.76 17.49
N PRO A 148 0.28 1.83 17.33
CA PRO A 148 1.04 0.83 16.61
C PRO A 148 0.76 -0.60 17.10
N ALA A 149 0.30 -1.47 16.19
CA ALA A 149 0.09 -2.90 16.44
C ALA A 149 1.22 -3.79 15.88
N SER A 150 2.17 -3.19 15.16
CA SER A 150 3.32 -3.88 14.56
C SER A 150 4.56 -2.98 14.54
N ALA A 151 5.72 -3.61 14.33
CA ALA A 151 6.95 -2.90 14.00
C ALA A 151 6.83 -2.16 12.65
N LEU A 152 7.65 -1.12 12.46
CA LEU A 152 7.70 -0.40 11.19
C LEU A 152 8.41 -1.25 10.14
N SER A 153 7.76 -1.46 9.00
CA SER A 153 8.40 -1.98 7.79
C SER A 153 8.96 -0.83 6.96
N ILE A 154 10.20 -0.98 6.48
CA ILE A 154 10.88 -0.01 5.63
C ILE A 154 11.46 -0.75 4.43
N MET A 155 11.07 -0.34 3.23
CA MET A 155 11.65 -0.82 1.97
C MET A 155 12.32 0.37 1.28
N ARG A 156 13.62 0.26 1.00
CA ARG A 156 14.36 1.25 0.20
C ARG A 156 14.47 0.74 -1.23
N ARG A 157 14.12 1.59 -2.20
CA ARG A 157 14.34 1.34 -3.63
C ARG A 157 15.73 1.85 -4.00
N GLY A 158 16.51 1.05 -4.73
CA GLY A 158 17.87 1.34 -5.17
C GLY A 158 18.00 1.22 -6.67
#